data_AF-A4BU63-F1
#
_entry.id   AF-A4BU63-F1
#
_cell.length_a   1.000
_cell.length_b   1.000
_cell.length_c   1.000
_cell.angle_alpha   90.00
_cell.angle_beta   90.00
_cell.angle_gamma   90.00
#
_symmetry.space_group_name_H-M   'P 1'
#
loop_
_entity.id
_entity.type
_entity.pdbx_description
1 polymer ?
#
loop_
_entity_poly.entity_id
_entity_poly.type
_entity_poly.pdbx_seq_one_letter_code
_entity_poly.pdbx_strand_id
1 'polypeptide(L)'
;MDYSALASAFALLFLAAVGDKTQLAMVALAAQSGALWSVFVGGTLALWAVSLLGILVGRTLLRRVSPRWVHRSAAVLFLIFGVLALGKVIAGLAGAEGFRLASDSRPIL
;
A
#
# COMPACT_ATOMS: atom_id res chain seq x y z
N MET A 1 -22.46 10.06 -21.06
CA MET A 1 -21.48 9.35 -20.22
C MET A 1 -20.14 10.00 -20.49
N ASP A 2 -19.55 10.63 -19.48
CA ASP A 2 -18.25 11.31 -19.64
C ASP A 2 -17.15 10.26 -19.72
N TYR A 3 -16.85 9.76 -20.93
CA TYR A 3 -15.80 8.77 -21.17
C TYR A 3 -14.43 9.23 -20.65
N SER A 4 -14.22 10.55 -20.57
CA SER A 4 -13.03 11.17 -19.98
C SER A 4 -12.88 10.88 -18.48
N ALA A 5 -13.97 10.80 -17.73
CA ALA A 5 -13.93 10.45 -16.31
C ALA A 5 -13.61 8.97 -16.09
N LEU A 6 -14.14 8.10 -16.96
CA LEU A 6 -13.82 6.67 -16.95
C LEU A 6 -12.34 6.45 -17.26
N ALA A 7 -11.83 7.10 -18.33
CA ALA A 7 -10.44 6.97 -18.75
C ALA A 7 -9.46 7.50 -17.69
N SER A 8 -9.75 8.64 -17.06
CA SER A 8 -8.90 9.20 -16.02
C SER A 8 -8.90 8.34 -14.74
N ALA A 9 -10.06 7.88 -14.29
CA ALA A 9 -10.14 6.97 -13.15
C ALA A 9 -9.41 5.65 -13.42
N PHE A 10 -9.59 5.07 -14.61
CA PHE A 10 -8.87 3.87 -15.03
C PHE A 10 -7.35 4.11 -15.04
N ALA A 11 -6.88 5.19 -15.67
CA ALA A 11 -5.45 5.50 -15.75
C ALA A 11 -4.83 5.71 -14.36
N LEU A 12 -5.50 6.46 -13.48
CA LEU A 12 -5.03 6.70 -12.11
C LEU A 12 -4.99 5.41 -11.29
N LEU A 13 -6.04 4.59 -11.35
CA LEU A 13 -6.09 3.33 -10.62
C LEU A 13 -5.11 2.30 -11.18
N PHE A 14 -4.97 2.22 -12.50
CA PHE A 14 -4.01 1.34 -13.15
C PHE A 14 -2.59 1.72 -12.73
N LEU A 15 -2.21 2.99 -12.86
CA LEU A 15 -0.87 3.45 -12.51
C LEU A 15 -0.58 3.28 -11.00
N ALA A 16 -1.59 3.48 -10.14
CA ALA A 16 -1.46 3.23 -8.71
C ALA A 16 -1.36 1.74 -8.35
N ALA A 17 -1.96 0.86 -9.16
CA ALA A 17 -1.99 -0.59 -8.91
C ALA A 17 -0.75 -1.32 -9.45
N VAL A 18 -0.11 -0.81 -10.50
CA VAL A 18 1.07 -1.45 -11.10
C VAL A 18 2.20 -1.58 -10.07
N GLY A 19 2.50 -2.81 -9.69
CA GLY A 19 3.57 -3.11 -8.75
C GLY A 19 3.23 -2.84 -7.29
N ASP A 20 1.95 -2.63 -6.96
CA ASP A 20 1.53 -2.53 -5.57
C ASP A 20 1.79 -3.86 -4.82
N LYS A 21 2.01 -3.74 -3.50
CA LYS A 21 2.27 -4.88 -2.61
C LYS A 21 1.16 -5.92 -2.66
N THR A 22 -0.09 -5.48 -2.87
CA THR A 22 -1.21 -6.40 -3.04
C THR A 22 -1.05 -7.23 -4.31
N GLN A 23 -0.64 -6.64 -5.43
CA GLN A 23 -0.41 -7.37 -6.68
C GLN A 23 0.73 -8.40 -6.54
N LEU A 24 1.84 -8.02 -5.88
CA LEU A 24 2.93 -8.96 -5.60
C LEU A 24 2.49 -10.10 -4.68
N ALA A 25 1.70 -9.81 -3.65
CA ALA A 25 1.14 -10.83 -2.76
C ALA A 25 0.21 -11.80 -3.51
N MET A 26 -0.59 -11.28 -4.45
CA MET A 26 -1.47 -12.11 -5.29
C MET A 26 -0.68 -13.01 -6.24
N VAL A 27 0.42 -12.51 -6.84
CA VAL A 27 1.33 -13.32 -7.66
C VAL A 27 1.98 -14.42 -6.80
N ALA A 28 2.47 -14.07 -5.61
CA ALA A 28 3.07 -15.03 -4.69
C ALA A 28 2.06 -16.10 -4.24
N LEU A 29 0.81 -15.70 -3.96
CA LEU A 29 -0.28 -16.61 -3.59
C LEU A 29 -0.68 -17.53 -4.75
N ALA A 30 -0.74 -17.00 -5.97
CA ALA A 30 -1.01 -17.80 -7.17
C ALA A 30 0.12 -18.82 -7.41
N ALA A 31 1.37 -18.41 -7.22
CA ALA A 31 2.53 -19.29 -7.34
C ALA A 31 2.56 -20.41 -6.28
N GLN A 32 2.21 -20.11 -5.02
CA GLN A 32 2.18 -21.11 -3.94
C GLN A 32 0.98 -22.07 -4.04
N SER A 33 -0.20 -21.57 -4.40
CA SER A 33 -1.42 -22.38 -4.43
C SER A 33 -1.56 -23.22 -5.71
N GLY A 34 -0.84 -22.88 -6.78
CA GLY A 34 -1.04 -23.46 -8.12
C GLY A 34 -2.40 -23.13 -8.74
N ALA A 35 -3.24 -22.32 -8.09
CA ALA A 35 -4.62 -22.05 -8.44
C ALA A 35 -4.80 -20.66 -9.06
N LEU A 36 -4.10 -20.40 -10.16
CA LEU A 36 -4.02 -19.09 -10.81
C LEU A 36 -5.38 -18.42 -11.01
N TRP A 37 -6.36 -19.14 -11.54
CA TRP A 37 -7.69 -18.60 -11.83
C TRP A 37 -8.50 -18.28 -10.59
N SER A 38 -8.41 -19.10 -9.54
CA SER A 38 -9.11 -18.84 -8.27
C SER A 38 -8.56 -17.59 -7.60
N VAL A 39 -7.24 -17.46 -7.55
CA VAL A 39 -6.55 -16.30 -6.99
C VAL A 39 -6.87 -15.04 -7.81
N PHE A 40 -6.83 -15.11 -9.14
CA PHE A 40 -7.19 -13.99 -10.01
C PHE A 40 -8.63 -13.50 -9.79
N VAL A 41 -9.61 -14.42 -9.81
CA VAL A 41 -11.02 -14.07 -9.62
C VAL A 41 -11.26 -13.54 -8.21
N GLY A 42 -10.74 -14.21 -7.18
CA GLY A 42 -10.87 -13.78 -5.79
C GLY A 42 -10.28 -12.40 -5.55
N GLY A 43 -9.08 -12.13 -6.09
CA GLY A 43 -8.44 -10.82 -6.01
C GLY A 43 -9.21 -9.72 -6.72
N THR A 44 -9.74 -10.01 -7.92
CA THR A 44 -10.54 -9.06 -8.69
C THR A 44 -11.82 -8.71 -7.93
N LEU A 45 -12.51 -9.71 -7.39
CA LEU A 45 -13.72 -9.51 -6.59
C LEU A 45 -13.43 -8.72 -5.30
N ALA A 46 -12.33 -9.04 -4.62
CA ALA A 46 -11.88 -8.30 -3.44
C ALA A 46 -11.60 -6.82 -3.78
N LEU A 47 -10.90 -6.55 -4.88
CA LEU A 47 -10.62 -5.19 -5.34
C LEU A 47 -11.90 -4.42 -5.65
N TRP A 48 -12.85 -5.04 -6.36
CA TRP A 48 -14.15 -4.42 -6.64
C TRP A 48 -14.94 -4.14 -5.36
N ALA A 49 -14.97 -5.10 -4.42
CA ALA A 49 -15.65 -4.93 -3.15
C ALA A 49 -15.07 -3.76 -2.34
N VAL A 50 -13.74 -3.70 -2.19
CA VAL A 50 -13.07 -2.61 -1.47
C VAL A 50 -13.27 -1.27 -2.18
N SER A 51 -13.22 -1.24 -3.51
CA SER A 51 -13.46 -0.02 -4.29
C SER A 51 -14.89 0.49 -4.10
N LEU A 52 -15.88 -0.39 -4.16
CA LEU A 52 -17.28 -0.05 -3.94
C LEU A 52 -17.54 0.47 -2.53
N LEU A 53 -16.98 -0.19 -1.52
CA LEU A 53 -17.03 0.28 -0.13
C LEU A 53 -16.37 1.65 0.03
N GLY A 54 -15.21 1.86 -0.61
CA GLY A 54 -14.51 3.14 -0.62
C GLY A 54 -15.34 4.27 -1.21
N ILE A 55 -16.04 4.01 -2.33
CA ILE A 55 -16.96 4.98 -2.95
C ILE A 55 -18.13 5.29 -2.02
N LEU A 56 -18.74 4.26 -1.41
CA LEU A 56 -19.92 4.42 -0.56
C LEU A 56 -19.60 5.23 0.71
N VAL A 57 -18.48 4.89 1.35
CA VAL A 57 -17.96 5.61 2.53
C VAL A 57 -17.53 7.01 2.13
N GLY A 58 -16.75 7.17 1.06
CA GLY A 58 -16.27 8.46 0.58
C GLY A 58 -17.40 9.42 0.24
N ARG A 59 -18.44 8.95 -0.45
CA ARG A 59 -19.63 9.75 -0.79
C ARG A 59 -20.38 10.22 0.46
N THR A 60 -20.48 9.37 1.48
CA THR A 60 -21.13 9.70 2.75
C THR A 60 -20.29 10.69 3.57
N LEU A 61 -18.98 10.47 3.60
CA LEU A 61 -18.03 11.30 4.33
C LEU A 61 -17.96 12.71 3.75
N LEU A 62 -17.86 12.85 2.43
CA LEU A 62 -17.81 14.14 1.74
C LEU A 62 -19.11 14.95 1.86
N ARG A 63 -20.24 14.30 2.17
CA ARG A 63 -21.51 14.98 2.47
C ARG A 63 -21.57 15.55 3.89
N ARG A 64 -20.81 14.98 4.84
CA ARG A 64 -20.82 15.41 6.25
C ARG A 64 -19.59 16.21 6.66
N VAL A 65 -18.47 16.04 5.97
CA VAL A 65 -17.17 16.61 6.34
C VAL A 65 -16.65 17.47 5.19
N SER A 66 -16.26 18.71 5.49
CA SER A 66 -15.68 19.61 4.50
C SER A 66 -14.37 19.02 3.93
N PRO A 67 -14.12 19.15 2.61
CA PRO A 67 -12.90 18.65 1.97
C PRO A 67 -11.59 19.11 2.63
N ARG A 68 -11.59 20.30 3.26
CA ARG A 68 -10.43 20.85 3.97
C ARG A 68 -9.98 19.95 5.13
N TRP A 69 -10.94 19.42 5.89
CA TRP A 69 -10.66 18.53 7.01
C TRP A 69 -10.17 17.17 6.53
N VAL A 70 -10.74 16.65 5.43
CA VAL A 70 -10.29 15.39 4.83
C VAL A 70 -8.82 15.50 4.40
N HIS A 71 -8.45 16.58 3.70
CA HIS A 71 -7.09 16.79 3.24
C HIS A 71 -6.10 16.98 4.40
N ARG A 72 -6.49 17.73 5.43
CA ARG A 72 -5.64 17.95 6.61
C ARG A 72 -5.43 16.65 7.39
N SER A 73 -6.47 15.84 7.58
CA SER A 73 -6.35 14.52 8.21
C SER A 73 -5.46 13.58 7.41
N ALA A 74 -5.58 13.56 6.08
CA ALA A 74 -4.71 12.76 5.22
C ALA A 74 -3.23 13.19 5.35
N ALA A 75 -2.95 14.49 5.37
CA ALA A 75 -1.59 15.02 5.56
C ALA A 75 -1.00 14.63 6.92
N VAL A 76 -1.78 14.72 8.00
CA VAL A 76 -1.34 14.31 9.35
C VAL A 76 -1.06 12.81 9.40
N LEU A 77 -1.96 11.99 8.85
CA LEU A 77 -1.74 10.53 8.78
C LEU A 77 -0.49 10.18 7.98
N PHE A 78 -0.29 10.83 6.83
CA PHE A 78 0.88 10.60 6.00
C PHE A 78 2.18 11.00 6.71
N LEU A 79 2.17 12.12 7.45
CA LEU A 79 3.31 12.54 8.27
C LEU A 79 3.62 11.52 9.36
N ILE A 80 2.61 11.01 10.07
CA ILE A 80 2.77 9.96 11.09
C ILE A 80 3.40 8.71 10.48
N PHE A 81 2.84 8.19 9.38
CA PHE A 81 3.40 7.02 8.72
C PHE A 81 4.81 7.26 8.18
N GLY A 82 5.11 8.46 7.68
CA GLY A 82 6.44 8.87 7.24
C GLY A 82 7.46 8.82 8.38
N VAL A 83 7.12 9.40 9.54
CA VAL A 83 7.99 9.37 10.74
C VAL A 83 8.19 7.95 11.25
N LEU A 84 7.12 7.15 11.31
CA LEU A 84 7.20 5.74 11.72
C LEU A 84 8.06 4.91 10.76
N ALA A 85 7.92 5.13 9.46
CA ALA A 85 8.74 4.44 8.45
C ALA A 85 10.22 4.83 8.58
N LEU A 86 10.51 6.13 8.74
CA LEU A 86 11.87 6.62 8.94
C LEU A 86 12.50 6.04 10.20
N GLY A 87 11.77 6.03 11.32
CA GLY A 87 12.23 5.45 12.58
C GLY A 87 12.57 3.96 12.45
N LYS A 88 11.75 3.18 11.72
CA LYS A 88 12.04 1.77 11.44
C LYS A 88 13.32 1.58 10.63
N VAL A 89 13.55 2.43 9.63
CA VAL A 89 14.78 2.38 8.83
C VAL A 89 16.00 2.69 9.70
N ILE A 90 15.95 3.77 10.49
CA ILE A 90 17.08 4.16 11.37
C ILE A 90 17.37 3.06 12.40
N ALA A 91 16.35 2.51 13.06
CA ALA A 91 16.52 1.43 14.01
C ALA A 91 17.10 0.15 13.36
N GLY A 92 16.67 -0.16 12.14
CA GLY A 92 17.22 -1.26 11.36
C GLY A 92 18.70 -1.06 11.01
N LEU A 93 19.09 0.17 10.66
CA LEU A 93 20.49 0.52 10.37
C LEU A 93 21.35 0.45 11.64
N ALA A 94 20.89 1.00 12.76
CA ALA A 94 21.62 0.94 14.03
C ALA A 94 21.80 -0.51 14.53
N GLY A 95 20.78 -1.36 14.37
CA GLY A 95 20.87 -2.79 14.69
C GLY A 95 21.84 -3.54 13.76
N ALA A 96 21.89 -3.16 12.49
CA ALA A 96 22.82 -3.75 11.52
C ALA A 96 24.28 -3.37 11.82
N GLU A 97 24.56 -2.13 12.24
CA GLU A 97 25.90 -1.71 12.66
C GLU A 97 26.35 -2.39 13.96
N GLY A 98 25.44 -2.55 14.93
CA GLY A 98 25.72 -3.29 16.17
C GLY A 98 26.07 -4.77 15.93
N PHE A 99 25.38 -5.43 14.99
CA PHE A 99 25.70 -6.80 14.60
C PHE A 99 27.02 -6.90 13.82
N ARG A 100 27.31 -5.92 12.96
CA ARG A 100 28.53 -5.89 12.12
C ARG A 100 29.79 -5.70 12.97
N LEU A 101 29.76 -4.82 13.97
CA LEU A 101 30.86 -4.63 14.92
C LEU A 101 31.10 -5.87 15.82
N ALA A 102 30.03 -6.55 16.23
CA ALA A 102 30.13 -7.81 16.97
C ALA A 102 30.70 -8.97 16.13
N SER A 103 30.42 -8.98 14.82
CA SER A 103 30.94 -9.98 13.88
C SER A 103 32.40 -9.73 13.46
N ASP A 104 32.83 -8.48 13.36
CA ASP A 104 34.16 -8.06 12.91
C ASP A 104 35.23 -8.13 14.03
N SER A 105 34.82 -8.53 15.24
CA SER A 105 35.69 -8.70 16.42
C SER A 105 36.45 -10.03 16.43
N ARG A 106 36.42 -10.84 15.36
CA ARG A 106 37.26 -12.04 15.29
C ARG A 106 38.69 -11.62 14.95
N PRO A 107 39.69 -11.95 15.78
CA PRO A 107 41.07 -11.58 15.51
C PRO A 107 41.50 -12.22 14.19
N ILE A 108 42.05 -11.39 13.30
CA ILE A 108 42.66 -11.79 12.05
C ILE A 108 43.93 -12.56 12.43
N LEU A 109 43.82 -13.89 12.52
CA LEU A 109 44.93 -14.83 12.58
C LEU A 109 44.93 -15.64 11.29
#